data_AF-A0A2N3AWD0-F1
#
_entry.id   AF-A0A2N3AWD0-F1
#
_cell.length_a   1.000
_cell.length_b   1.000
_cell.length_c   1.000
_cell.angle_alpha   90.00
_cell.angle_beta   90.00
_cell.angle_gamma   90.00
#
_symmetry.space_group_name_H-M   'P 1'
#
loop_
_entity.id
_entity.type
_entity.pdbx_description
1 polymer ?
#
loop_
_entity_poly.entity_id
_entity_poly.type
_entity_poly.pdbx_seq_one_letter_code
_entity_poly.pdbx_strand_id
1 'polypeptide(L)'
;MRTNIDTLMQGQLGEWLAGQAEMRASAKAKASARWVWGAVILLPALAFVWFAPVLSGGFKAMLSFGGIMVVSVWGYQPIVEAKKAIKIGINSAIAESFGVSYDHEVEPGAEFEAAKTYGLVPDFDRSGFEDRWHGVLEGHSFSLYEAHLEERRGSGKNRRWVTVFRGVIIQMGFGRPFRSTTLLQRAGKHRKWFGLGGASEYVSFDGHRLDKVDQVHPAFGEVFALFSDDQVEAR
;
A
#
# COMPACT_ATOMS: atom_id res chain seq x y z
N MET A 1 14.48 -9.79 -21.49
CA MET A 1 15.00 -8.41 -21.67
C MET A 1 15.70 -7.96 -20.39
N ARG A 2 16.99 -7.61 -20.43
CA ARG A 2 17.64 -6.89 -19.31
C ARG A 2 17.57 -5.40 -19.65
N THR A 3 16.52 -4.74 -19.19
CA THR A 3 16.40 -3.29 -19.35
C THR A 3 17.41 -2.65 -18.41
N ASN A 4 18.44 -2.00 -18.95
CA ASN A 4 19.40 -1.27 -18.15
C ASN A 4 18.72 0.00 -17.64
N ILE A 5 18.70 0.19 -16.31
CA ILE A 5 18.12 1.37 -15.66
C ILE A 5 18.74 2.65 -16.24
N ASP A 6 20.01 2.59 -16.63
CA ASP A 6 20.70 3.71 -17.27
C ASP A 6 20.07 4.09 -18.62
N THR A 7 19.57 3.12 -19.39
CA THR A 7 18.87 3.38 -20.65
C THR A 7 17.50 3.99 -20.43
N LEU A 8 16.79 3.60 -19.37
CA LEU A 8 15.53 4.26 -18.97
C LEU A 8 15.77 5.70 -18.53
N MET A 9 16.82 5.94 -17.73
CA MET A 9 17.20 7.26 -17.22
C MET A 9 17.79 8.19 -18.28
N GLN A 10 18.30 7.67 -19.40
CA GLN A 10 18.78 8.46 -20.53
C GLN A 10 17.69 8.73 -21.59
N GLY A 11 16.52 8.11 -21.46
CA GLY A 11 15.38 8.29 -22.37
C GLY A 11 14.37 9.32 -21.88
N GLN A 12 13.12 9.18 -22.35
CA GLN A 12 12.00 10.09 -22.04
C GLN A 12 11.74 10.27 -20.52
N LEU A 13 11.97 9.23 -19.71
CA LEU A 13 11.85 9.31 -18.26
C LEU A 13 12.88 10.28 -17.65
N GLY A 14 14.12 10.26 -18.15
CA GLY A 14 15.19 11.17 -17.71
C GLY A 14 14.89 12.63 -18.04
N GLU A 15 14.44 12.89 -19.26
CA GLU A 15 14.00 14.23 -19.69
C GLU A 15 12.80 14.72 -18.89
N TRP A 16 11.81 13.85 -18.66
CA TRP A 16 10.65 14.16 -17.83
C TRP A 16 11.06 14.49 -16.38
N LEU A 17 11.96 13.68 -15.78
CA LEU A 17 12.51 13.90 -14.44
C LEU A 17 13.30 15.20 -14.33
N ALA A 18 14.08 15.54 -15.36
CA ALA A 18 14.79 16.82 -15.44
C ALA A 18 13.80 18.00 -15.47
N GLY A 19 12.69 17.86 -16.22
CA GLY A 19 11.59 18.83 -16.23
C GLY A 19 10.87 18.98 -14.87
N GLN A 20 10.88 17.95 -14.02
CA GLN A 20 10.27 18.02 -12.68
C GLN A 20 11.04 18.90 -11.67
N ALA A 21 12.28 19.31 -11.97
CA ALA A 21 13.02 20.23 -11.11
C ALA A 21 12.28 21.58 -10.96
N GLU A 22 11.66 22.06 -12.03
CA GLU A 22 10.84 23.27 -12.03
C GLU A 22 9.55 23.10 -11.23
N MET A 23 8.88 21.94 -11.32
CA MET A 23 7.70 21.64 -10.51
C MET A 23 8.04 21.64 -9.01
N ARG A 24 9.17 21.06 -8.62
CA ARG A 24 9.64 21.07 -7.22
C ARG A 24 9.97 22.49 -6.75
N ALA A 25 10.63 23.28 -7.58
CA ALA A 25 10.99 24.66 -7.28
C ALA A 25 9.74 25.54 -7.13
N SER A 26 8.79 25.46 -8.05
CA SER A 26 7.53 26.22 -8.01
C SER A 26 6.65 25.81 -6.82
N ALA A 27 6.59 24.51 -6.47
CA ALA A 27 5.89 24.05 -5.29
C ALA A 27 6.50 24.61 -3.99
N LYS A 28 7.84 24.62 -3.89
CA LYS A 28 8.55 25.26 -2.76
C LYS A 28 8.28 26.76 -2.70
N ALA A 29 8.30 27.46 -3.83
CA ALA A 29 8.02 28.89 -3.91
C ALA A 29 6.56 29.23 -3.50
N LYS A 30 5.59 28.43 -3.96
CA LYS A 30 4.19 28.53 -3.53
C LYS A 30 4.03 28.27 -2.03
N ALA A 31 4.70 27.24 -1.50
CA ALA A 31 4.70 26.94 -0.08
C ALA A 31 5.28 28.11 0.74
N SER A 32 6.44 28.64 0.35
CA SER A 32 7.07 29.78 1.03
C SER A 32 6.18 31.02 0.99
N ALA A 33 5.54 31.32 -0.15
CA ALA A 33 4.60 32.41 -0.26
C ALA A 33 3.39 32.23 0.68
N ARG A 34 2.82 31.01 0.76
CA ARG A 34 1.72 30.70 1.69
C ARG A 34 2.15 30.81 3.15
N TRP A 35 3.36 30.38 3.49
CA TRP A 35 3.90 30.57 4.84
C TRP A 35 4.07 32.04 5.20
N VAL A 36 4.58 32.85 4.28
CA VAL A 36 4.73 34.31 4.47
C VAL A 36 3.36 34.96 4.67
N TRP A 37 2.40 34.74 3.77
CA TRP A 37 1.05 35.30 3.89
C TRP A 37 0.32 34.78 5.13
N GLY A 38 0.50 33.50 5.45
CA GLY A 38 -0.02 32.88 6.65
C GLY A 38 0.49 33.57 7.90
N ALA A 39 1.79 33.86 7.99
CA ALA A 39 2.37 34.60 9.12
C ALA A 39 1.88 36.06 9.16
N VAL A 40 1.80 36.74 8.01
CA VAL A 40 1.33 38.12 7.89
C VAL A 40 -0.12 38.27 8.39
N ILE A 41 -0.97 37.27 8.17
CA ILE A 41 -2.36 37.27 8.63
C ILE A 41 -2.48 36.77 10.07
N LEU A 42 -1.77 35.68 10.40
CA LEU A 42 -1.91 35.01 11.69
C LEU A 42 -1.31 35.84 12.83
N LEU A 43 -0.18 36.50 12.64
CA LEU A 43 0.46 37.27 13.72
C LEU A 43 -0.42 38.44 14.22
N PRO A 44 -1.00 39.30 13.36
CA PRO A 44 -1.96 40.31 13.80
C PRO A 44 -3.22 39.71 14.44
N ALA A 45 -3.75 38.62 13.89
CA ALA A 45 -4.92 37.93 14.46
C ALA A 45 -4.63 37.38 15.86
N LEU A 46 -3.47 36.76 16.08
CA LEU A 46 -3.02 36.31 17.39
C LEU A 46 -2.84 37.48 18.35
N ALA A 47 -2.24 38.59 17.91
CA ALA A 47 -2.12 39.78 18.72
C ALA A 47 -3.51 40.27 19.17
N PHE A 48 -4.47 40.38 18.26
CA PHE A 48 -5.85 40.77 18.60
C PHE A 48 -6.48 39.82 19.62
N VAL A 49 -6.35 38.51 19.44
CA VAL A 49 -6.87 37.50 20.39
C VAL A 49 -6.25 37.63 21.78
N TRP A 50 -4.94 37.84 21.87
CA TRP A 50 -4.23 37.93 23.15
C TRP A 50 -4.49 39.24 23.89
N PHE A 51 -4.63 40.35 23.17
CA PHE A 51 -4.95 41.67 23.73
C PHE A 51 -6.45 41.91 23.99
N ALA A 52 -7.35 41.05 23.50
CA ALA A 52 -8.78 41.15 23.79
C ALA A 52 -9.09 40.84 25.27
N PRO A 53 -9.66 41.80 26.05
CA PRO A 53 -9.89 41.61 27.48
C PRO A 53 -11.12 40.74 27.79
N VAL A 54 -12.03 40.56 26.82
CA VAL A 54 -13.31 39.84 26.98
C VAL A 54 -13.15 38.31 26.84
N LEU A 55 -12.03 37.83 26.30
CA LEU A 55 -11.81 36.40 26.06
C LEU A 55 -11.13 35.71 27.25
N SER A 56 -11.62 34.54 27.62
CA SER A 56 -10.98 33.70 28.64
C SER A 56 -9.68 33.06 28.13
N GLY A 57 -8.74 32.76 29.04
CA GLY A 57 -7.44 32.21 28.68
C GLY A 57 -7.51 30.89 27.89
N GLY A 58 -8.42 29.98 28.27
CA GLY A 58 -8.63 28.72 27.55
C GLY A 58 -9.14 28.92 26.12
N PHE A 59 -10.03 29.89 25.91
CA PHE A 59 -10.56 30.21 24.58
C PHE A 59 -9.49 30.88 23.69
N LYS A 60 -8.65 31.75 24.25
CA LYS A 60 -7.48 32.34 23.55
C LYS A 60 -6.51 31.26 23.06
N ALA A 61 -6.20 30.29 23.92
CA ALA A 61 -5.33 29.16 23.56
C ALA A 61 -5.94 28.34 22.42
N MET A 62 -7.23 27.98 22.52
CA MET A 62 -7.93 27.23 21.48
C MET A 62 -7.90 27.94 20.12
N LEU A 63 -8.21 29.23 20.07
CA LEU A 63 -8.17 30.02 18.83
C LEU A 63 -6.75 30.09 18.24
N SER A 64 -5.75 30.24 19.10
CA SER A 64 -4.35 30.29 18.68
C SER A 64 -3.90 28.98 18.05
N PHE A 65 -4.18 27.86 18.71
CA PHE A 65 -3.88 26.53 18.16
C PHE A 65 -4.64 26.26 16.86
N GLY A 66 -5.92 26.60 16.80
CA GLY A 66 -6.73 26.47 15.58
C GLY A 66 -6.15 27.25 14.41
N GLY A 67 -5.78 28.52 14.62
CA GLY A 67 -5.18 29.37 13.59
C GLY A 67 -3.83 28.85 13.08
N ILE A 68 -2.96 28.41 14.00
CA ILE A 68 -1.67 27.79 13.64
C ILE A 68 -1.88 26.53 12.82
N MET A 69 -2.83 25.67 13.21
CA MET A 69 -3.15 24.43 12.49
C MET A 69 -3.64 24.72 11.07
N VAL A 70 -4.55 25.69 10.89
CA VAL A 70 -5.07 26.09 9.57
C VAL A 70 -3.95 26.59 8.67
N VAL A 71 -3.11 27.52 9.15
CA VAL A 71 -1.98 28.04 8.36
C VAL A 71 -0.98 26.94 8.02
N SER A 72 -0.70 26.04 8.97
CA SER A 72 0.22 24.93 8.74
C SER A 72 -0.28 23.98 7.65
N VAL A 73 -1.55 23.58 7.68
CA VAL A 73 -2.15 22.73 6.64
C VAL A 73 -2.09 23.42 5.28
N TRP A 74 -2.49 24.69 5.21
CA TRP A 74 -2.50 25.45 3.96
C TRP A 74 -1.09 25.68 3.38
N GLY A 75 -0.10 25.93 4.25
CA GLY A 75 1.29 26.13 3.89
C GLY A 75 1.99 24.88 3.36
N TYR A 76 1.66 23.69 3.91
CA TYR A 76 2.22 22.42 3.44
C TYR A 76 1.51 21.81 2.23
N GLN A 77 0.24 22.16 2.00
CA GLN A 77 -0.56 21.64 0.90
C GLN A 77 0.14 21.59 -0.48
N PRO A 78 0.81 22.66 -0.98
CA PRO A 78 1.40 22.62 -2.32
C PRO A 78 2.60 21.66 -2.42
N ILE A 79 3.30 21.40 -1.30
CA ILE A 79 4.38 20.41 -1.26
C ILE A 79 3.81 19.00 -1.34
N VAL A 80 2.71 18.74 -0.63
CA VAL A 80 2.03 17.43 -0.65
C VAL A 80 1.47 17.14 -2.04
N GLU A 81 0.80 18.11 -2.66
CA GLU A 81 0.28 18.01 -4.03
C GLU A 81 1.40 17.73 -5.04
N ALA A 82 2.52 18.47 -4.96
CA ALA A 82 3.66 18.25 -5.84
C ALA A 82 4.31 16.87 -5.63
N LYS A 83 4.45 16.43 -4.37
CA LYS A 83 4.96 15.07 -4.08
C LYS A 83 4.06 13.99 -4.68
N LYS A 84 2.73 14.12 -4.54
CA LYS A 84 1.76 13.18 -5.13
C LYS A 84 1.87 13.20 -6.65
N ALA A 85 1.83 14.37 -7.29
CA ALA A 85 1.93 14.51 -8.74
C ALA A 85 3.23 13.91 -9.30
N ILE A 86 4.36 14.14 -8.64
CA ILE A 86 5.65 13.57 -9.04
C ILE A 86 5.66 12.04 -8.88
N LYS A 87 5.16 11.50 -7.74
CA LYS A 87 5.06 10.04 -7.54
C LYS A 87 4.27 9.39 -8.67
N ILE A 88 3.09 9.95 -8.96
CA ILE A 88 2.21 9.45 -10.02
C ILE A 88 2.91 9.52 -11.37
N GLY A 89 3.46 10.68 -11.74
CA GLY A 89 4.11 10.86 -13.03
C GLY A 89 5.33 9.95 -13.25
N ILE A 90 6.15 9.70 -12.22
CA ILE A 90 7.27 8.76 -12.30
C ILE A 90 6.76 7.36 -12.60
N ASN A 91 5.80 6.86 -11.81
CA ASN A 91 5.30 5.51 -11.96
C ASN A 91 4.55 5.32 -13.27
N SER A 92 3.76 6.31 -13.71
CA SER A 92 3.10 6.31 -15.02
C SER A 92 4.11 6.23 -16.17
N ALA A 93 5.17 7.04 -16.13
CA ALA A 93 6.20 7.03 -17.17
C ALA A 93 6.98 5.70 -17.20
N ILE A 94 7.28 5.12 -16.04
CA ILE A 94 7.89 3.79 -15.96
C ILE A 94 6.93 2.73 -16.52
N ALA A 95 5.66 2.74 -16.12
CA ALA A 95 4.67 1.80 -16.62
C ALA A 95 4.53 1.85 -18.14
N GLU A 96 4.42 3.06 -18.71
CA GLU A 96 4.38 3.27 -20.16
C GLU A 96 5.61 2.70 -20.87
N SER A 97 6.81 2.88 -20.30
CA SER A 97 8.06 2.32 -20.86
C SER A 97 8.07 0.78 -20.91
N PHE A 98 7.31 0.13 -20.04
CA PHE A 98 7.13 -1.32 -20.02
C PHE A 98 5.87 -1.78 -20.79
N GLY A 99 5.12 -0.86 -21.41
CA GLY A 99 3.87 -1.17 -22.12
C GLY A 99 2.73 -1.58 -21.18
N VAL A 100 2.79 -1.16 -19.91
CA VAL A 100 1.78 -1.44 -18.89
C VAL A 100 1.20 -0.14 -18.35
N SER A 101 0.13 -0.24 -17.59
CA SER A 101 -0.58 0.90 -17.01
C SER A 101 -0.30 1.03 -15.52
N TYR A 102 -0.36 2.27 -15.02
CA TYR A 102 -0.25 2.57 -13.60
C TYR A 102 -1.43 3.44 -13.14
N ASP A 103 -2.06 3.00 -12.05
CA ASP A 103 -3.06 3.77 -11.30
C ASP A 103 -2.57 3.97 -9.87
N HIS A 104 -2.67 5.19 -9.35
CA HIS A 104 -2.22 5.48 -7.99
C HIS A 104 -3.12 4.88 -6.91
N GLU A 105 -4.43 4.89 -7.16
CA GLU A 105 -5.47 4.39 -6.27
C GLU A 105 -6.12 3.17 -6.91
N VAL A 106 -6.50 2.19 -6.10
CA VAL A 106 -7.12 0.95 -6.57
C VAL A 106 -8.10 0.45 -5.53
N GLU A 107 -9.26 -0.01 -6.00
CA GLU A 107 -10.14 -0.84 -5.19
C GLU A 107 -9.79 -2.31 -5.48
N PRO A 108 -9.47 -3.12 -4.47
CA PRO A 108 -9.12 -4.52 -4.67
C PRO A 108 -10.31 -5.33 -5.20
N GLY A 109 -10.02 -6.35 -6.00
CA GLY A 109 -11.01 -7.23 -6.60
C GLY A 109 -11.05 -8.63 -6.00
N ALA A 110 -11.46 -9.58 -6.84
CA ALA A 110 -11.61 -10.99 -6.48
C ALA A 110 -10.30 -11.65 -6.01
N GLU A 111 -9.15 -11.15 -6.47
CA GLU A 111 -7.83 -11.59 -6.05
C GLU A 111 -7.58 -11.36 -4.55
N PHE A 112 -8.04 -10.23 -4.01
CA PHE A 112 -7.91 -9.93 -2.60
C PHE A 112 -8.92 -10.71 -1.76
N GLU A 113 -10.15 -10.86 -2.27
CA GLU A 113 -11.15 -11.73 -1.64
C GLU A 113 -10.62 -13.16 -1.53
N ALA A 114 -10.04 -13.72 -2.60
CA ALA A 114 -9.40 -15.02 -2.57
C ALA A 114 -8.24 -15.06 -1.57
N ALA A 115 -7.41 -14.01 -1.52
CA ALA A 115 -6.33 -13.92 -0.54
C ALA A 115 -6.84 -13.93 0.91
N LYS A 116 -7.99 -13.29 1.20
CA LYS A 116 -8.64 -13.36 2.52
C LYS A 116 -9.21 -14.76 2.78
N THR A 117 -10.00 -15.30 1.85
CA THR A 117 -10.65 -16.61 1.98
C THR A 117 -9.62 -17.71 2.28
N TYR A 118 -8.50 -17.75 1.54
CA TYR A 118 -7.45 -18.75 1.73
C TYR A 118 -6.40 -18.36 2.79
N GLY A 119 -6.68 -17.30 3.56
CA GLY A 119 -5.85 -16.80 4.65
C GLY A 119 -4.45 -16.36 4.22
N LEU A 120 -4.23 -15.98 2.96
CA LEU A 120 -2.94 -15.47 2.46
C LEU A 120 -2.58 -14.11 3.06
N VAL A 121 -3.58 -13.35 3.51
CA VAL A 121 -3.42 -12.14 4.33
C VAL A 121 -3.95 -12.38 5.75
N PRO A 122 -3.40 -11.69 6.77
CA PRO A 122 -3.93 -11.76 8.14
C PRO A 122 -5.27 -11.03 8.26
N ASP A 123 -5.99 -11.28 9.36
CA ASP A 123 -7.16 -10.48 9.74
C ASP A 123 -6.78 -9.02 9.99
N PHE A 124 -7.67 -8.09 9.64
CA PHE A 124 -7.44 -6.65 9.74
C PHE A 124 -8.74 -5.89 9.98
N ASP A 125 -8.62 -4.69 10.54
CA ASP A 125 -9.74 -3.75 10.78
C ASP A 125 -9.76 -2.60 9.77
N ARG A 126 -8.59 -2.30 9.18
CA ARG A 126 -8.39 -1.23 8.22
C ARG A 126 -7.47 -1.69 7.10
N SER A 127 -7.79 -1.28 5.88
CA SER A 127 -6.98 -1.51 4.69
C SER A 127 -6.73 -0.21 3.94
N GLY A 128 -5.60 -0.16 3.24
CA GLY A 128 -5.28 0.83 2.23
C GLY A 128 -4.59 0.15 1.06
N PHE A 129 -4.90 0.60 -0.15
CA PHE A 129 -4.35 0.04 -1.38
C PHE A 129 -3.88 1.17 -2.28
N GLU A 130 -2.66 1.04 -2.81
CA GLU A 130 -2.08 2.03 -3.69
C GLU A 130 -1.13 1.40 -4.71
N ASP A 131 -0.71 2.22 -5.67
CA ASP A 131 0.34 1.90 -6.64
C ASP A 131 0.04 0.64 -7.46
N ARG A 132 -1.09 0.65 -8.18
CA ARG A 132 -1.48 -0.44 -9.07
C ARG A 132 -0.71 -0.38 -10.38
N TRP A 133 -0.13 -1.51 -10.76
CA TRP A 133 0.47 -1.78 -12.06
C TRP A 133 -0.34 -2.88 -12.74
N HIS A 134 -0.82 -2.68 -13.96
CA HIS A 134 -1.66 -3.67 -14.63
C HIS A 134 -1.50 -3.63 -16.14
N GLY A 135 -1.87 -4.72 -16.81
CA GLY A 135 -1.78 -4.82 -18.26
C GLY A 135 -1.58 -6.25 -18.71
N VAL A 136 -0.82 -6.43 -19.80
CA VAL A 136 -0.45 -7.74 -20.34
C VAL A 136 1.07 -7.87 -20.28
N LEU A 137 1.55 -8.93 -19.62
CA LEU A 137 2.97 -9.28 -19.53
C LEU A 137 3.14 -10.67 -20.13
N GLU A 138 4.00 -10.80 -21.15
CA GLU A 138 4.27 -12.07 -21.84
C GLU A 138 2.99 -12.81 -22.31
N GLY A 139 1.98 -12.05 -22.76
CA GLY A 139 0.70 -12.60 -23.23
C GLY A 139 -0.30 -12.94 -22.12
N HIS A 140 0.02 -12.67 -20.85
CA HIS A 140 -0.85 -12.93 -19.72
C HIS A 140 -1.28 -11.62 -19.04
N SER A 141 -2.57 -11.51 -18.72
CA SER A 141 -3.08 -10.39 -17.94
C SER A 141 -2.45 -10.41 -16.55
N PHE A 142 -2.02 -9.26 -16.05
CA PHE A 142 -1.54 -9.13 -14.67
C PHE A 142 -2.08 -7.85 -14.02
N SER A 143 -2.16 -7.88 -12.70
CA SER A 143 -2.45 -6.73 -11.84
C SER A 143 -1.65 -6.89 -10.56
N LEU A 144 -0.98 -5.83 -10.14
CA LEU A 144 -0.12 -5.79 -8.96
C LEU A 144 -0.38 -4.49 -8.22
N TYR A 145 -0.51 -4.51 -6.89
CA TYR A 145 -0.64 -3.28 -6.09
C TYR A 145 -0.10 -3.47 -4.67
N GLU A 146 0.25 -2.38 -3.99
CA GLU A 146 0.63 -2.39 -2.57
C GLU A 146 -0.64 -2.43 -1.71
N ALA A 147 -0.63 -3.30 -0.70
CA ALA A 147 -1.65 -3.38 0.33
C ALA A 147 -1.04 -3.12 1.71
N HIS A 148 -1.68 -2.25 2.48
CA HIS A 148 -1.35 -1.94 3.86
C HIS A 148 -2.55 -2.27 4.74
N LEU A 149 -2.42 -3.33 5.54
CA LEU A 149 -3.46 -3.83 6.43
C LEU A 149 -3.08 -3.59 7.88
N GLU A 150 -4.02 -3.04 8.64
CA GLU A 150 -3.85 -2.67 10.04
C GLU A 150 -4.94 -3.26 10.92
N GLU A 151 -4.55 -3.71 12.10
CA GLU A 151 -5.43 -4.22 13.15
C GLU A 151 -5.39 -3.28 14.36
N ARG A 152 -6.53 -3.05 14.98
CA ARG A 152 -6.65 -2.23 16.18
C ARG A 152 -6.41 -3.07 17.41
N ARG A 153 -5.26 -2.87 18.07
CA ARG A 153 -4.90 -3.58 19.30
C ARG A 153 -5.06 -2.72 20.55
N GLY A 154 -5.41 -3.38 21.66
CA GLY A 154 -5.54 -2.76 22.98
C GLY A 154 -6.98 -2.37 23.35
N SER A 155 -7.14 -1.79 24.55
CA SER A 155 -8.45 -1.41 25.10
C SER A 155 -8.46 0.03 25.62
N GLY A 156 -9.63 0.66 25.60
CA GLY A 156 -9.86 2.02 26.08
C GLY A 156 -8.95 3.06 25.41
N LYS A 157 -8.22 3.82 26.24
CA LYS A 157 -7.31 4.90 25.83
C LYS A 157 -6.00 4.39 25.21
N ASN A 158 -5.68 3.10 25.36
CA ASN A 158 -4.44 2.50 24.87
C ASN A 158 -4.65 1.74 23.54
N ARG A 159 -5.63 2.16 22.74
CA ARG A 159 -5.86 1.61 21.40
C ARG A 159 -4.81 2.14 20.45
N ARG A 160 -4.20 1.26 19.67
CA ARG A 160 -3.25 1.61 18.60
C ARG A 160 -3.50 0.77 17.36
N TRP A 161 -3.23 1.36 16.20
CA TRP A 161 -3.15 0.65 14.95
C TRP A 161 -1.81 -0.07 14.88
N VAL A 162 -1.86 -1.35 14.50
CA VAL A 162 -0.67 -2.19 14.30
C VAL A 162 -0.74 -2.71 12.87
N THR A 163 0.31 -2.46 12.10
CA THR A 163 0.46 -3.05 10.77
C THR A 163 0.60 -4.56 10.91
N VAL A 164 -0.33 -5.29 10.30
CA VAL A 164 -0.33 -6.76 10.27
C VAL A 164 0.16 -7.28 8.92
N PHE A 165 -0.03 -6.50 7.85
CA PHE A 165 0.51 -6.78 6.53
C PHE A 165 0.88 -5.48 5.83
N ARG A 166 2.06 -5.46 5.23
CA ARG A 166 2.45 -4.43 4.28
C ARG A 166 3.28 -5.09 3.19
N GLY A 167 2.72 -5.14 2.00
CA GLY A 167 3.33 -5.89 0.90
C GLY A 167 2.50 -5.80 -0.36
N VAL A 168 2.87 -6.64 -1.33
CA VAL A 168 2.29 -6.60 -2.67
C VAL A 168 1.29 -7.73 -2.84
N ILE A 169 0.14 -7.41 -3.42
CA ILE A 169 -0.82 -8.38 -3.95
C ILE A 169 -0.63 -8.45 -5.45
N ILE A 170 -0.50 -9.66 -5.99
CA ILE A 170 -0.29 -9.92 -7.42
C ILE A 170 -1.35 -10.91 -7.90
N GLN A 171 -2.05 -10.53 -8.96
CA GLN A 171 -2.87 -11.40 -9.77
C GLN A 171 -2.19 -11.55 -11.13
N MET A 172 -2.02 -12.79 -11.59
CA MET A 172 -1.43 -13.08 -12.90
C MET A 172 -2.21 -14.21 -13.55
N GLY A 173 -2.57 -14.01 -14.81
CA GLY A 173 -3.14 -15.04 -15.65
C GLY A 173 -2.10 -16.13 -15.94
N PHE A 174 -2.53 -17.38 -15.91
CA PHE A 174 -1.68 -18.50 -16.29
C PHE A 174 -1.99 -18.93 -17.72
N GLY A 175 -0.99 -19.44 -18.45
CA GLY A 175 -1.16 -19.84 -19.86
C GLY A 175 -2.04 -21.07 -20.07
N ARG A 176 -2.52 -21.71 -19.01
CA ARG A 176 -3.45 -22.82 -19.04
C ARG A 176 -4.48 -22.64 -17.93
N PRO A 177 -5.77 -22.97 -18.17
CA PRO A 177 -6.77 -22.93 -17.12
C PRO A 177 -6.50 -24.07 -16.12
N PHE A 178 -6.52 -23.73 -14.83
CA PHE A 178 -6.61 -24.71 -13.75
C PHE A 178 -8.08 -24.98 -13.43
N ARG A 179 -8.40 -26.23 -13.11
CA ARG A 179 -9.74 -26.61 -12.64
C ARG A 179 -9.79 -26.76 -11.12
N SER A 180 -8.61 -26.85 -10.51
CA SER A 180 -8.36 -26.97 -9.09
C SER A 180 -7.98 -25.65 -8.44
N THR A 181 -8.04 -25.62 -7.12
CA THR A 181 -7.45 -24.58 -6.27
C THR A 181 -6.23 -25.16 -5.57
N THR A 182 -5.05 -24.65 -5.90
CA THR A 182 -3.81 -24.95 -5.17
C THR A 182 -3.38 -23.79 -4.29
N LEU A 183 -3.16 -24.05 -3.00
CA LEU A 183 -2.72 -23.10 -1.99
C LEU A 183 -1.27 -23.37 -1.58
N LEU A 184 -0.39 -22.42 -1.87
CA LEU A 184 1.01 -22.42 -1.44
C LEU A 184 1.19 -21.45 -0.26
N GLN A 185 1.70 -21.95 0.87
CA GLN A 185 1.94 -21.15 2.07
C GLN A 185 3.26 -21.53 2.73
N ARG A 186 3.76 -20.69 3.65
CA ARG A 186 4.94 -21.04 4.46
C ARG A 186 4.67 -22.31 5.26
N ALA A 187 5.67 -23.20 5.30
CA ALA A 187 5.60 -24.41 6.10
C ALA A 187 5.33 -24.06 7.58
N GLY A 188 4.55 -24.90 8.26
CA GLY A 188 4.26 -24.74 9.68
C GLY A 188 3.07 -23.83 10.02
N LYS A 189 2.48 -23.11 9.06
CA LYS A 189 1.33 -22.21 9.29
C LYS A 189 0.13 -22.92 9.92
N HIS A 190 -0.15 -24.16 9.50
CA HIS A 190 -1.27 -24.97 9.98
C HIS A 190 -0.84 -26.08 10.94
N ARG A 191 0.20 -25.84 11.75
CA ARG A 191 0.59 -26.79 12.81
C ARG A 191 -0.42 -26.77 13.95
N LYS A 192 -0.77 -27.95 14.45
CA LYS A 192 -1.62 -28.07 15.65
C LYS A 192 -0.87 -27.59 16.90
N TRP A 193 -1.62 -27.07 17.87
CA TRP A 193 -1.13 -26.39 19.08
C TRP A 193 -0.02 -27.20 19.81
N PHE A 194 1.06 -26.51 20.20
CA PHE A 194 2.16 -26.95 21.07
C PHE A 194 3.14 -27.97 20.46
N GLY A 195 3.15 -28.14 19.14
CA GLY A 195 4.13 -29.03 18.49
C GLY A 195 3.92 -30.52 18.79
N LEU A 196 2.80 -30.88 19.43
CA LEU A 196 2.41 -32.25 19.78
C LEU A 196 1.55 -32.92 18.69
N GLY A 197 1.37 -32.28 17.54
CA GLY A 197 0.67 -32.84 16.39
C GLY A 197 1.47 -32.66 15.11
N GLY A 198 1.41 -33.66 14.22
CA GLY A 198 1.96 -33.59 12.87
C GLY A 198 1.40 -32.41 12.07
N ALA A 199 1.99 -32.15 10.91
CA ALA A 199 1.45 -31.18 9.96
C ALA A 199 -0.02 -31.51 9.66
N SER A 200 -0.87 -30.49 9.46
CA SER A 200 -2.26 -30.77 9.06
C SER A 200 -2.28 -31.46 7.70
N GLU A 201 -3.01 -32.55 7.59
CA GLU A 201 -3.20 -33.30 6.34
C GLU A 201 -4.20 -32.61 5.39
N TYR A 202 -4.98 -31.66 5.90
CA TYR A 202 -5.88 -30.82 5.10
C TYR A 202 -6.13 -29.47 5.78
N VAL A 203 -6.69 -28.54 5.02
CA VAL A 203 -7.19 -27.25 5.48
C VAL A 203 -8.58 -27.02 4.91
N SER A 204 -9.39 -26.19 5.55
CA SER A 204 -10.73 -25.88 5.08
C SER A 204 -11.01 -24.39 5.22
N PHE A 205 -11.51 -23.78 4.14
CA PHE A 205 -11.82 -22.37 4.03
C PHE A 205 -13.22 -22.22 3.43
N ASP A 206 -14.14 -21.59 4.15
CA ASP A 206 -15.52 -21.37 3.69
C ASP A 206 -16.21 -22.63 3.11
N GLY A 207 -15.97 -23.80 3.72
CA GLY A 207 -16.51 -25.09 3.27
C GLY A 207 -15.72 -25.76 2.14
N HIS A 208 -14.71 -25.10 1.58
CA HIS A 208 -13.79 -25.66 0.60
C HIS A 208 -12.61 -26.36 1.30
N ARG A 209 -12.52 -27.68 1.15
CA ARG A 209 -11.43 -28.50 1.70
C ARG A 209 -10.29 -28.64 0.68
N LEU A 210 -9.06 -28.38 1.13
CA LEU A 210 -7.83 -28.63 0.37
C LEU A 210 -6.97 -29.64 1.13
N ASP A 211 -6.61 -30.74 0.48
CA ASP A 211 -5.75 -31.76 1.07
C ASP A 211 -4.28 -31.42 0.82
N LYS A 212 -3.42 -31.76 1.77
CA LYS A 212 -1.98 -31.51 1.66
C LYS A 212 -1.40 -32.30 0.49
N VAL A 213 -0.58 -31.64 -0.34
CA VAL A 213 0.06 -32.26 -1.49
C VAL A 213 1.47 -32.71 -1.11
N ASP A 214 1.78 -33.97 -1.41
CA ASP A 214 3.13 -34.51 -1.27
C ASP A 214 4.07 -33.84 -2.27
N GLN A 215 5.14 -33.23 -1.74
CA GLN A 215 6.09 -32.50 -2.54
C GLN A 215 7.28 -33.39 -2.90
N VAL A 216 7.70 -33.31 -4.16
CA VAL A 216 8.79 -34.16 -4.68
C VAL A 216 10.16 -33.74 -4.13
N HIS A 217 10.36 -32.45 -3.84
CA HIS A 217 11.64 -31.91 -3.41
C HIS A 217 11.67 -31.60 -1.90
N PRO A 218 12.49 -32.29 -1.08
CA PRO A 218 12.50 -32.13 0.38
C PRO A 218 12.72 -30.69 0.85
N ALA A 219 13.65 -29.96 0.22
CA ALA A 219 13.93 -28.57 0.59
C ALA A 219 12.74 -27.61 0.33
N PHE A 220 11.82 -27.95 -0.59
CA PHE A 220 10.60 -27.16 -0.77
C PHE A 220 9.67 -27.36 0.44
N GLY A 221 9.57 -28.58 0.96
CA GLY A 221 8.68 -28.95 2.08
C GLY A 221 9.11 -28.38 3.43
N GLU A 222 10.39 -28.06 3.55
CA GLU A 222 10.92 -27.34 4.71
C GLU A 222 10.49 -25.86 4.71
N VAL A 223 10.31 -25.27 3.52
CA VAL A 223 10.04 -23.83 3.37
C VAL A 223 8.57 -23.54 3.14
N PHE A 224 7.87 -24.43 2.44
CA PHE A 224 6.49 -24.26 2.00
C PHE A 224 5.64 -25.50 2.24
N ALA A 225 4.36 -25.29 2.50
CA ALA A 225 3.31 -26.28 2.47
C ALA A 225 2.41 -26.03 1.27
N LEU A 226 2.00 -27.11 0.60
CA LEU A 226 1.14 -27.09 -0.57
C LEU A 226 -0.14 -27.85 -0.23
N PHE A 227 -1.29 -27.27 -0.55
CA PHE A 227 -2.61 -27.90 -0.39
C PHE A 227 -3.39 -27.75 -1.69
N SER A 228 -4.19 -28.75 -2.07
CA SER A 228 -5.01 -28.69 -3.29
C SER A 228 -6.29 -29.51 -3.13
N ASP A 229 -7.34 -29.16 -3.86
CA ASP A 229 -8.53 -29.98 -4.08
C ASP A 229 -8.32 -31.03 -5.21
N ASP A 230 -7.23 -30.91 -5.99
CA ASP A 230 -6.77 -31.89 -6.97
C ASP A 230 -5.26 -32.15 -6.81
N GLN A 231 -4.92 -33.38 -6.41
CA GLN A 231 -3.54 -33.82 -6.20
C GLN A 231 -2.78 -34.07 -7.51
N VAL A 232 -3.49 -34.39 -8.59
CA VAL A 232 -2.90 -34.71 -9.88
C VAL A 232 -2.56 -33.42 -10.62
N GLU A 233 -3.44 -32.42 -10.59
CA GLU A 233 -3.17 -31.12 -11.22
C GLU A 233 -2.10 -30.31 -10.45
N ALA A 234 -1.95 -30.53 -9.13
CA ALA A 234 -0.98 -29.81 -8.30
C ALA A 234 0.46 -30.36 -8.30
N ARG A 235 0.70 -31.54 -8.88
CA ARG A 235 2.04 -32.18 -8.98
C ARG A 235 2.74 -31.84 -10.29
#